data_AF-A0A1F6AX96-F1
#
_entry.id   AF-A0A1F6AX96-F1
#
_cell.length_a   1.000
_cell.length_b   1.000
_cell.length_c   1.000
_cell.angle_alpha   90.00
_cell.angle_beta   90.00
_cell.angle_gamma   90.00
#
_symmetry.space_group_name_H-M   'P 1'
#
loop_
_entity.id
_entity.type
_entity.pdbx_description
1 polymer ?
#
loop_
_entity_poly.entity_id
_entity_poly.type
_entity_poly.pdbx_seq_one_letter_code
_entity_poly.pdbx_strand_id
1 'polypeptide(L)'
;PDDAPATGKILHVTAGKRLSLQYHDVKRETLCLISGEALITLSNEKDEPVEVPMELNKGYHVVPGQVHRVMAVTDIDFIEASTPELGNTFRLQDDSNRATETEEIRKQENRGWKKS
;
A
#
# COMPACT_ATOMS: atom_id res chain seq x y z
N PRO A 1 -9.28 -17.02 3.13
CA PRO A 1 -8.67 -18.36 3.26
C PRO A 1 -7.18 -18.27 2.94
N ASP A 2 -6.34 -19.05 3.60
CA ASP A 2 -4.88 -18.94 3.43
C ASP A 2 -4.41 -19.38 2.03
N ASP A 3 -5.21 -20.20 1.35
CA ASP A 3 -4.98 -20.70 -0.01
C ASP A 3 -5.75 -19.91 -1.09
N ALA A 4 -6.44 -18.83 -0.71
CA ALA A 4 -7.20 -18.03 -1.66
C ALA A 4 -6.26 -17.36 -2.67
N PRO A 5 -6.61 -17.31 -3.97
CA PRO A 5 -5.79 -16.68 -4.99
C PRO A 5 -5.82 -15.14 -4.93
N ALA A 6 -6.54 -14.56 -3.96
CA ALA A 6 -6.70 -13.14 -3.79
C ALA A 6 -6.82 -12.78 -2.30
N THR A 7 -6.35 -11.58 -1.97
CA THR A 7 -6.48 -10.94 -0.65
C THR A 7 -7.28 -9.65 -0.80
N GLY A 8 -8.14 -9.37 0.17
CA GLY A 8 -8.91 -8.13 0.25
C GLY A 8 -8.68 -7.46 1.60
N LYS A 9 -8.48 -6.15 1.60
CA LYS A 9 -8.38 -5.32 2.82
C LYS A 9 -9.18 -4.05 2.66
N ILE A 10 -9.68 -3.55 3.79
CA ILE A 10 -10.12 -2.17 3.93
C ILE A 10 -9.11 -1.51 4.87
N LEU A 11 -8.55 -0.40 4.43
CA LEU A 11 -7.57 0.37 5.17
C LEU A 11 -8.17 1.72 5.52
N HIS A 12 -8.05 2.07 6.79
CA HIS A 12 -8.35 3.39 7.31
C HIS A 12 -7.06 4.19 7.48
N VAL A 13 -7.04 5.43 6.99
CA VAL A 13 -5.89 6.34 7.17
C VAL A 13 -6.40 7.69 7.65
N THR A 14 -5.88 8.14 8.79
CA THR A 14 -6.22 9.44 9.37
C THR A 14 -5.68 10.60 8.52
N ALA A 15 -6.41 11.71 8.48
CA ALA A 15 -6.04 12.94 7.80
C ALA A 15 -4.57 13.34 8.06
N GLY A 16 -3.85 13.69 6.99
CA GLY A 16 -2.45 14.08 7.04
C GLY A 16 -1.47 12.93 7.28
N LYS A 17 -1.94 11.67 7.37
CA LYS A 17 -1.08 10.47 7.42
C LYS A 17 -0.98 9.83 6.04
N ARG A 18 0.03 8.98 5.88
CA ARG A 18 0.34 8.28 4.63
C ARG A 18 0.88 6.90 4.90
N LEU A 19 0.72 6.02 3.92
CA LEU A 19 1.44 4.76 3.88
C LEU A 19 2.90 4.97 3.48
N SER A 20 3.73 3.94 3.65
CA SER A 20 5.11 3.97 3.17
C SER A 20 5.15 4.25 1.66
N LEU A 21 6.18 4.94 1.19
CA LEU A 21 6.52 4.89 -0.23
C LEU A 21 7.19 3.54 -0.45
N GLN A 22 6.61 2.71 -1.30
CA GLN A 22 6.99 1.31 -1.37
C GLN A 22 6.80 0.71 -2.75
N TYR A 23 7.36 -0.48 -2.96
CA TYR A 23 7.03 -1.36 -4.07
C TYR A 23 7.02 -2.83 -3.62
N HIS A 24 6.42 -3.68 -4.43
CA HIS A 24 6.40 -5.14 -4.22
C HIS A 24 7.21 -5.84 -5.30
N ASP A 25 7.97 -6.88 -4.97
CA ASP A 25 8.67 -7.71 -5.97
C ASP A 25 7.74 -8.72 -6.66
N VAL A 26 6.70 -9.19 -5.97
CA VAL A 26 5.78 -10.23 -6.48
C VAL A 26 4.33 -9.74 -6.52
N LYS A 27 3.86 -9.07 -5.46
CA LYS A 27 2.44 -8.74 -5.29
C LYS A 27 1.95 -7.75 -6.35
N ARG A 28 0.76 -8.02 -6.89
CA ARG A 28 -0.06 -7.08 -7.68
C ARG A 28 -1.23 -6.62 -6.83
N GLU A 29 -1.62 -5.36 -6.97
CA GLU A 29 -2.77 -4.84 -6.23
C GLU A 29 -3.55 -3.80 -7.03
N THR A 30 -4.79 -3.58 -6.60
CA THR A 30 -5.64 -2.49 -7.05
C THR A 30 -6.13 -1.75 -5.82
N LEU A 31 -5.85 -0.45 -5.78
CA LEU A 31 -6.23 0.46 -4.71
C LEU A 31 -7.46 1.24 -5.14
N CYS A 32 -8.47 1.33 -4.30
CA CYS A 32 -9.72 2.02 -4.61
C CYS A 32 -10.20 2.85 -3.42
N LEU A 33 -10.22 4.17 -3.58
CA LEU A 33 -10.74 5.08 -2.56
C LEU A 33 -12.25 4.93 -2.46
N ILE A 34 -12.78 4.71 -1.25
CA ILE A 34 -14.23 4.55 -1.03
C ILE A 34 -14.83 5.61 -0.12
N SER A 35 -14.00 6.39 0.60
CA SER A 35 -14.44 7.50 1.43
C SER A 35 -13.31 8.53 1.62
N GLY A 36 -13.67 9.81 1.65
CA GLY A 36 -12.76 10.93 1.91
C GLY A 36 -11.98 11.42 0.68
N GLU A 37 -10.90 12.16 0.94
CA GLU A 37 -10.00 12.72 -0.08
C GLU A 37 -8.57 12.20 0.13
N ALA A 38 -7.96 11.69 -0.94
CA ALA A 38 -6.62 11.12 -0.90
C ALA A 38 -5.79 11.54 -2.13
N LEU A 39 -4.48 11.54 -1.97
CA LEU A 39 -3.53 11.56 -3.08
C LEU A 39 -2.90 10.16 -3.20
N ILE A 40 -2.67 9.74 -4.44
CA ILE A 40 -1.89 8.54 -4.75
C ILE A 40 -0.63 8.94 -5.49
N THR A 41 0.51 8.44 -5.02
CA THR A 41 1.77 8.46 -5.76
C THR A 41 1.90 7.16 -6.54
N LEU A 42 2.24 7.23 -7.83
CA LEU A 42 2.55 6.09 -8.70
C LEU A 42 3.75 6.45 -9.58
N SER A 43 4.73 5.55 -9.73
CA SER A 43 5.79 5.75 -10.72
C SER A 43 5.23 5.63 -12.15
N ASN A 44 5.63 6.57 -13.01
CA ASN A 44 5.27 6.60 -14.43
C ASN A 44 6.18 5.65 -15.25
N GLU A 45 6.04 5.65 -16.58
CA GLU A 45 6.84 4.81 -17.50
C GLU A 45 8.36 5.10 -17.49
N LYS A 46 8.78 6.20 -16.87
CA LYS A 46 10.20 6.58 -16.67
C LYS A 46 10.68 6.31 -15.24
N ASP A 47 9.92 5.55 -14.46
CA ASP A 47 10.17 5.27 -13.04
C ASP A 47 10.15 6.51 -12.13
N GLU A 48 9.56 7.61 -12.59
CA GLU A 48 9.44 8.84 -11.80
C GLU A 48 8.13 8.82 -11.00
N PRO A 49 8.16 9.00 -9.66
CA PRO A 49 6.94 9.08 -8.85
C PRO A 49 6.12 10.32 -9.21
N VAL A 50 4.85 10.13 -9.59
CA VAL A 50 3.89 11.19 -9.87
C VAL A 50 2.75 11.10 -8.86
N GLU A 51 2.39 12.23 -8.26
CA GLU A 51 1.28 12.34 -7.32
C GLU A 51 0.02 12.89 -8.02
N VAL A 52 -1.12 12.23 -7.83
CA VAL A 52 -2.41 12.66 -8.37
C VAL A 52 -3.53 12.49 -7.33
N PRO A 53 -4.59 13.31 -7.38
CA PRO A 53 -5.79 13.06 -6.59
C PRO A 53 -6.42 11.71 -6.95
N MET A 54 -6.84 10.97 -5.92
CA MET A 54 -7.64 9.76 -6.12
C MET A 54 -9.09 10.14 -6.42
N GLU A 55 -9.67 9.50 -7.43
CA GLU A 55 -11.10 9.58 -7.72
C GLU A 55 -11.85 8.52 -6.91
N LEU A 56 -13.00 8.91 -6.36
CA LEU A 56 -13.85 8.01 -5.58
C LEU A 56 -14.33 6.83 -6.44
N ASN A 57 -14.25 5.62 -5.90
CA ASN A 57 -14.64 4.36 -6.53
C ASN A 57 -13.85 4.01 -7.81
N LYS A 58 -12.72 4.68 -8.08
CA LYS A 58 -11.83 4.36 -9.19
C LYS A 58 -10.72 3.43 -8.72
N GLY A 59 -10.48 2.37 -9.49
CA GLY A 59 -9.37 1.44 -9.27
C GLY A 59 -8.05 1.96 -9.85
N TYR A 60 -7.00 1.93 -9.03
CA TYR A 60 -5.62 2.23 -9.42
C TYR A 60 -4.81 0.94 -9.35
N HIS A 61 -4.45 0.39 -10.52
CA HIS A 61 -3.71 -0.87 -10.60
C HIS A 61 -2.21 -0.63 -10.40
N VAL A 62 -1.60 -1.40 -9.51
CA VAL A 62 -0.19 -1.37 -9.17
C VAL A 62 0.44 -2.72 -9.53
N VAL A 63 1.44 -2.66 -10.40
CA VAL A 63 2.20 -3.84 -10.86
C VAL A 63 3.46 -4.05 -10.01
N PRO A 64 4.07 -5.26 -10.02
CA PRO A 64 5.30 -5.49 -9.28
C PRO A 64 6.42 -4.57 -9.78
N GLY A 65 7.22 -4.05 -8.85
CA GLY A 65 8.25 -3.05 -9.10
C GLY A 65 7.75 -1.61 -9.14
N GLN A 66 6.45 -1.36 -9.28
CA GLN A 66 5.92 0.00 -9.35
C GLN A 66 5.93 0.68 -7.98
N VAL A 67 6.60 1.83 -7.91
CA VAL A 67 6.69 2.62 -6.67
C VAL A 67 5.36 3.33 -6.45
N HIS A 68 4.77 3.16 -5.28
CA HIS A 68 3.45 3.71 -4.96
C HIS A 68 3.30 4.09 -3.48
N ARG A 69 2.31 4.95 -3.20
CA ARG A 69 1.90 5.40 -1.85
C ARG A 69 0.47 5.98 -1.91
N VAL A 70 -0.29 5.80 -0.83
CA VAL A 70 -1.52 6.58 -0.57
C VAL A 70 -1.28 7.55 0.59
N MET A 71 -1.69 8.81 0.42
CA MET A 71 -1.71 9.84 1.46
C MET A 71 -3.13 10.36 1.64
N ALA A 72 -3.55 10.46 2.90
CA ALA A 72 -4.87 10.92 3.28
C ALA A 72 -4.88 12.45 3.43
N VAL A 73 -5.74 13.13 2.68
CA VAL A 73 -5.98 14.58 2.84
C VAL A 73 -7.00 14.81 3.96
N THR A 74 -8.10 14.06 3.93
CA THR A 74 -9.04 13.88 5.06
C THR A 74 -8.85 12.51 5.69
N ASP A 75 -9.64 12.15 6.70
CA ASP A 75 -9.78 10.73 7.04
C ASP A 75 -10.32 10.00 5.81
N ILE A 76 -9.71 8.85 5.49
CA ILE A 76 -10.10 8.05 4.33
C ILE A 76 -10.28 6.59 4.70
N ASP A 77 -11.13 5.93 3.92
CA ASP A 77 -11.15 4.49 3.79
C ASP A 77 -10.90 4.13 2.33
N PHE A 78 -10.06 3.14 2.10
CA PHE A 78 -9.82 2.60 0.77
C PHE A 78 -9.67 1.08 0.80
N ILE A 79 -9.98 0.45 -0.32
CA ILE A 79 -9.89 -0.99 -0.51
C ILE A 79 -8.55 -1.31 -1.19
N GLU A 80 -7.87 -2.34 -0.69
CA GLU A 80 -6.80 -3.05 -1.40
C GLU A 80 -7.36 -4.41 -1.84
N ALA A 81 -7.41 -4.65 -3.15
CA ALA A 81 -7.63 -5.98 -3.71
C ALA A 81 -6.33 -6.44 -4.38
N SER A 82 -5.74 -7.54 -3.91
CA SER A 82 -4.40 -7.95 -4.32
C SER A 82 -4.28 -9.46 -4.55
N THR A 83 -3.21 -9.86 -5.22
CA THR A 83 -2.71 -11.23 -5.13
C THR A 83 -2.30 -11.53 -3.68
N PRO A 84 -2.09 -12.80 -3.28
CA PRO A 84 -1.60 -13.12 -1.94
C PRO A 84 -0.34 -12.34 -1.58
N GLU A 85 -0.15 -12.03 -0.28
CA GLU A 85 0.98 -11.26 0.26
C GLU A 85 2.32 -12.04 0.24
N LEU A 86 2.74 -12.44 -0.96
CA LEU A 86 3.99 -13.15 -1.22
C LEU A 86 5.12 -12.18 -1.55
N GLY A 87 6.36 -12.63 -1.33
CA GLY A 87 7.56 -11.85 -1.59
C GLY A 87 7.79 -10.73 -0.57
N ASN A 88 8.47 -9.66 -0.99
CA ASN A 88 8.87 -8.56 -0.13
C ASN A 88 8.11 -7.27 -0.46
N THR A 89 7.88 -6.48 0.58
CA THR A 89 7.46 -5.08 0.45
C THR A 89 8.63 -4.20 0.84
N PHE A 90 9.24 -3.57 -0.16
CA PHE A 90 10.38 -2.69 0.01
C PHE A 90 9.88 -1.28 0.34
N ARG A 91 10.26 -0.78 1.51
CA ARG A 91 9.89 0.57 1.96
C ARG A 91 11.03 1.53 1.67
N LEU A 92 10.78 2.50 0.79
CA LEU A 92 11.72 3.55 0.40
C LEU A 92 11.68 4.73 1.36
N GLN A 93 10.47 5.06 1.84
CA GLN A 93 10.24 6.08 2.87
C GLN A 93 9.14 5.60 3.81
N ASP A 94 9.45 5.48 5.09
CA ASP A 94 8.50 5.01 6.11
C ASP A 94 8.55 5.92 7.35
N ASP A 95 7.42 6.52 7.70
CA ASP A 95 7.34 7.44 8.83
C ASP A 95 7.46 6.71 10.19
N SER A 96 7.38 5.36 10.19
CA SER A 96 7.52 4.51 11.38
C SER A 96 8.87 3.76 11.42
N ASN A 97 9.82 4.09 10.54
CA ASN A 97 11.15 3.47 10.45
C ASN A 97 11.13 1.92 10.36
N ARG A 98 10.10 1.34 9.75
CA ARG A 98 10.07 -0.10 9.46
C ARG A 98 11.04 -0.43 8.33
N ALA A 99 11.71 -1.57 8.48
CA ALA A 99 12.51 -2.16 7.41
C ALA A 99 11.64 -2.71 6.26
N THR A 100 12.26 -3.27 5.22
CA THR A 100 11.59 -4.13 4.24
C THR A 100 10.80 -5.22 4.97
N GLU A 101 9.52 -5.38 4.64
CA GLU A 101 8.72 -6.48 5.16
C GLU A 101 8.96 -7.71 4.28
N THR A 102 9.59 -8.72 4.85
CA THR A 102 9.76 -10.05 4.24
C THR A 102 8.64 -10.99 4.67
N GLU A 103 8.60 -12.18 4.07
CA GLU A 103 7.66 -13.22 4.49
C GLU A 103 7.91 -13.68 5.93
N GLU A 104 9.17 -13.74 6.37
CA GLU A 104 9.53 -14.08 7.76
C GLU A 104 9.00 -13.01 8.73
N ILE A 105 9.15 -11.72 8.38
CA ILE A 105 8.65 -10.62 9.22
C ILE A 105 7.12 -10.65 9.30
N ARG A 106 6.40 -10.92 8.19
CA ARG A 106 4.92 -11.04 8.22
C ARG A 106 4.41 -12.11 9.16
N LYS A 107 5.17 -13.20 9.34
CA LYS A 107 4.81 -14.32 10.23
C LYS A 107 5.09 -14.03 11.71
N GLN A 108 5.83 -12.98 12.03
CA GLN A 108 6.09 -12.60 13.42
C GLN A 108 4.83 -12.00 14.07
N GLU A 109 4.75 -12.06 15.40
CA GLU A 109 3.71 -11.37 16.15
C GLU A 109 3.71 -9.87 15.81
N ASN A 110 2.53 -9.31 15.55
CA ASN A 110 2.36 -7.95 15.06
C ASN A 110 3.24 -7.60 13.84
N ARG A 111 3.62 -8.57 13.01
CA ARG A 111 4.52 -8.35 11.85
C ARG A 111 5.87 -7.74 12.26
N GLY A 112 6.38 -8.11 13.44
CA GLY A 112 7.65 -7.61 13.97
C GLY A 112 7.57 -6.19 14.53
N TRP A 113 6.37 -5.60 14.66
CA TRP A 113 6.21 -4.31 15.31
C TRP A 113 6.47 -4.40 16.80
N LYS A 114 7.27 -3.47 17.30
CA LYS A 114 7.33 -3.13 18.73
C LYS A 114 6.52 -1.86 18.91
N LYS A 115 5.42 -1.93 19.67
CA LYS A 115 4.70 -0.72 20.07
C LYS A 115 5.69 0.20 20.80
N SER A 116 5.83 1.43 20.30
CA SER A 116 6.51 2.53 20.99
C SER A 116 5.68 3.00 22.18
#